data_AF-A0A7S8C7F1-F1
#
_entry.id   AF-A0A7S8C7F1-F1
#
_cell.length_a   1.000
_cell.length_b   1.000
_cell.length_c   1.000
_cell.angle_alpha   90.00
_cell.angle_beta   90.00
_cell.angle_gamma   90.00
#
_symmetry.space_group_name_H-M   'P 1'
#
loop_
_entity.id
_entity.type
_entity.pdbx_description
1 polymer ?
#
loop_
_entity_poly.entity_id
_entity_poly.type
_entity_poly.pdbx_seq_one_letter_code
_entity_poly.pdbx_strand_id
1 'polypeptide(L)' 'MTVSAASIVSAVAFLAIGVFGYALVNRFVYPPVRRHHEEAKLTGRQGADPRLVFSVLRFAALVGMPVLGFLLGDRLASLF' A
#
# COMPACT_ATOMS: atom_id res chain seq x y z
N MET A 1 4.71 -5.02 24.53
CA MET A 1 4.04 -3.91 23.82
C MET A 1 2.73 -3.65 24.54
N THR A 2 2.57 -2.48 25.15
CA THR A 2 1.31 -2.08 25.75
C THR A 2 0.43 -1.50 24.64
N VAL A 3 -0.78 -2.03 24.46
CA VAL A 3 -1.74 -1.43 23.53
C VAL A 3 -2.17 -0.08 24.09
N SER A 4 -1.90 1.00 23.38
CA SER A 4 -2.23 2.36 23.80
C SER A 4 -3.27 2.97 22.86
N ALA A 5 -3.98 4.01 23.33
CA ALA A 5 -4.89 4.76 22.45
C ALA A 5 -4.12 5.40 21.28
N ALA A 6 -2.88 5.86 21.52
CA ALA A 6 -2.02 6.43 20.48
C ALA A 6 -1.65 5.43 19.39
N SER A 7 -1.33 4.18 19.76
CA SER A 7 -1.00 3.12 18.79
C SER A 7 -2.20 2.74 17.93
N ILE A 8 -3.41 2.77 18.48
CA ILE A 8 -4.64 2.53 17.71
C ILE A 8 -4.93 3.69 16.76
N VAL A 9 -4.88 4.94 17.24
CA VAL A 9 -5.17 6.13 16.42
C VAL A 9 -4.19 6.24 15.24
N SER A 10 -2.90 6.04 15.50
CA SER A 10 -1.86 6.04 14.46
C SER A 10 -2.01 4.89 13.46
N ALA A 11 -2.41 3.69 13.90
CA ALA A 11 -2.72 2.59 12.98
C ALA A 11 -3.86 2.94 12.02
N VAL A 12 -4.92 3.57 12.51
CA VAL A 12 -6.05 4.03 11.68
C VAL A 12 -5.63 5.16 10.74
N ALA A 13 -4.82 6.11 11.21
CA ALA A 13 -4.29 7.18 10.36
C ALA A 13 -3.42 6.62 9.22
N PHE A 14 -2.54 5.67 9.51
CA PHE A 14 -1.70 5.02 8.50
C PHE A 14 -2.51 4.14 7.56
N LEU A 15 -3.59 3.49 8.03
CA LEU A 15 -4.54 2.80 7.15
C LEU A 15 -5.14 3.77 6.13
N ALA A 16 -5.58 4.95 6.57
CA ALA A 16 -6.14 5.96 5.66
C ALA A 16 -5.11 6.40 4.59
N ILE A 17 -3.86 6.61 5.01
CA ILE A 17 -2.75 6.94 4.08
C ILE A 17 -2.50 5.78 3.10
N GLY A 18 -2.44 4.54 3.58
CA GLY A 18 -2.25 3.35 2.75
C GLY A 18 -3.36 3.19 1.71
N VAL A 19 -4.63 3.32 2.13
CA VAL A 19 -5.80 3.27 1.23
C VAL A 19 -5.73 4.38 0.18
N PHE A 20 -5.43 5.61 0.60
CA PHE A 20 -5.31 6.74 -0.33
C PHE A 20 -4.19 6.55 -1.34
N GLY A 21 -3.00 6.13 -0.90
CA GLY A 21 -1.87 5.83 -1.76
C GLY A 21 -2.18 4.72 -2.76
N TYR A 22 -2.82 3.64 -2.30
CA TYR A 22 -3.25 2.55 -3.19
C TYR A 22 -4.31 3.02 -4.20
N ALA A 23 -5.25 3.88 -3.79
CA ALA A 23 -6.25 4.45 -4.69
C ALA A 23 -5.61 5.30 -5.80
N LEU A 24 -4.58 6.10 -5.47
CA LEU A 24 -3.81 6.87 -6.46
C LEU A 24 -3.07 5.95 -7.43
N VAL A 25 -2.41 4.91 -6.92
CA VAL A 25 -1.72 3.92 -7.75
C VAL A 25 -2.70 3.21 -8.68
N ASN A 26 -3.88 2.83 -8.20
CA ASN A 26 -4.92 2.21 -9.00
C ASN A 26 -5.52 3.18 -10.05
N ARG A 27 -5.59 4.47 -9.75
CA ARG A 27 -6.10 5.51 -10.66
C ARG A 27 -5.10 5.85 -11.76
N PHE A 28 -3.81 6.00 -11.42
CA PHE A 28 -2.81 6.61 -12.31
C PHE A 28 -1.79 5.61 -12.86
N VAL A 29 -1.40 4.59 -12.09
CA VAL A 29 -0.34 3.65 -12.46
C VAL A 29 -0.91 2.36 -13.06
N TYR A 30 -2.06 1.88 -12.58
CA TYR A 30 -2.68 0.67 -13.13
C TYR A 30 -3.05 0.77 -14.62
N PRO A 31 -3.64 1.86 -15.14
CA PRO A 31 -4.00 1.95 -16.55
C PRO A 31 -2.82 1.78 -17.53
N PRO A 32 -1.68 2.49 -17.39
CA PRO A 32 -0.54 2.31 -18.30
C PRO A 32 0.11 0.93 -18.16
N VAL A 33 0.25 0.40 -16.93
CA VAL A 33 0.85 -0.93 -16.69
C VAL A 33 0.00 -2.03 -17.32
N ARG A 34 -1.33 -1.92 -17.22
CA ARG A 34 -2.25 -2.86 -17.87
C ARG A 34 -2.09 -2.84 -19.40
N ARG A 35 -2.03 -1.65 -20.01
CA ARG A 35 -1.88 -1.50 -21.47
C ARG A 35 -0.57 -2.15 -21.95
N HIS A 36 0.55 -1.84 -21.30
CA HIS A 36 1.83 -2.45 -21.64
C HIS A 36 1.83 -3.97 -21.47
N HIS A 37 1.18 -4.50 -20.43
CA HIS A 37 1.09 -5.94 -20.25
C HIS A 37 0.20 -6.63 -21.31
N GLU A 38 -0.86 -5.98 -21.79
CA GLU A 38 -1.68 -6.48 -22.89
C GLU A 38 -0.89 -6.47 -24.22
N GLU A 39 -0.12 -5.42 -24.51
CA GLU A 39 0.77 -5.34 -25.68
C GLU A 39 1.91 -6.37 -25.63
N ALA A 40 2.46 -6.61 -24.44
CA ALA A 40 3.53 -7.58 -24.20
C ALA A 40 3.08 -9.03 -24.51
N LYS A 41 1.80 -9.35 -24.25
CA LYS A 41 1.19 -10.64 -24.62
C LYS A 41 1.11 -10.84 -26.12
N LEU A 42 0.78 -9.79 -26.88
CA LEU A 42 0.67 -9.83 -28.33
C LEU A 42 2.05 -9.96 -29.01
N THR A 43 3.10 -9.49 -28.35
CA THR A 43 4.48 -9.46 -28.89
C THR A 43 5.38 -10.56 -28.36
N GLY A 44 4.87 -11.46 -27.52
CA GLY A 44 5.63 -12.56 -26.92
C GLY A 44 6.70 -12.14 -25.91
N ARG A 45 6.76 -10.86 -25.52
CA ARG A 45 7.67 -10.37 -24.48
C ARG A 45 7.04 -10.64 -23.11
N GLN A 46 7.44 -11.71 -22.44
CA GLN A 46 6.98 -11.95 -21.07
C GLN A 46 7.68 -10.99 -20.09
N GLY A 47 6.92 -10.04 -19.54
CA GLY A 47 7.33 -9.17 -18.44
C GLY A 47 6.74 -9.61 -17.09
N ALA A 48 7.05 -8.89 -16.01
CA ALA A 48 6.50 -9.15 -14.69
C ALA A 48 4.96 -9.11 -14.68
N ASP A 49 4.31 -10.03 -13.97
CA ASP A 49 2.84 -10.06 -13.85
C ASP A 49 2.34 -8.86 -13.03
N PRO A 50 1.57 -7.93 -13.63
CA PRO A 50 1.00 -6.81 -12.92
C PRO A 50 0.17 -7.24 -11.71
N ARG A 51 -0.55 -8.37 -11.81
CA ARG A 51 -1.41 -8.84 -10.72
C ARG A 51 -0.62 -9.09 -9.45
N LEU A 52 0.58 -9.66 -9.58
CA LEU A 52 1.45 -9.95 -8.45
C LEU A 52 1.97 -8.64 -7.83
N VAL A 53 2.43 -7.71 -8.67
CA VAL A 53 2.90 -6.38 -8.22
C VAL A 53 1.80 -5.61 -7.49
N PHE A 54 0.60 -5.50 -8.07
CA PHE A 54 -0.51 -4.79 -7.44
C PHE A 54 -1.05 -5.52 -6.19
N SER A 55 -0.95 -6.85 -6.12
CA SER A 55 -1.29 -7.61 -4.91
C SER A 55 -0.34 -7.32 -3.76
N VAL A 56 0.97 -7.23 -4.03
CA VAL A 56 1.98 -6.84 -3.03
C VAL A 56 1.75 -5.40 -2.57
N LEU A 57 1.49 -4.47 -3.50
CA LEU A 57 1.19 -3.08 -3.16
C LEU A 57 -0.08 -2.96 -2.31
N ARG A 58 -1.12 -3.73 -2.65
CA ARG A 58 -2.36 -3.79 -1.85
C ARG A 58 -2.08 -4.31 -0.45
N PHE A 59 -1.28 -5.38 -0.31
CA PHE A 59 -0.92 -5.92 1.00
C PHE A 59 -0.10 -4.92 1.82
N ALA A 60 0.89 -4.28 1.21
CA ALA A 60 1.70 -3.24 1.87
C ALA A 60 0.84 -2.05 2.32
N ALA A 61 -0.13 -1.63 1.51
CA ALA A 61 -1.02 -0.52 1.84
C ALA A 61 -2.06 -0.87 2.93
N LEU A 62 -2.68 -2.04 2.85
CA LEU A 62 -3.80 -2.40 3.75
C LEU A 62 -3.37 -3.12 5.02
N VAL A 63 -2.17 -3.70 5.05
CA VAL A 63 -1.65 -4.45 6.20
C VAL A 63 -0.34 -3.84 6.68
N GLY A 64 0.60 -3.60 5.76
CA GLY A 64 1.90 -3.02 6.10
C GLY A 64 1.79 -1.66 6.77
N MET A 65 1.07 -0.72 6.17
CA MET A 65 0.93 0.65 6.69
C MET A 65 0.25 0.70 8.07
N PRO A 66 -0.91 0.04 8.32
CA PRO A 66 -1.51 0.04 9.65
C PRO A 66 -0.62 -0.59 10.71
N VAL A 67 0.09 -1.67 10.38
CA VAL A 67 1.04 -2.31 11.30
C VAL A 67 2.17 -1.33 11.63
N LEU A 68 2.72 -0.64 10.63
CA LEU A 68 3.74 0.39 10.87
C LEU A 68 3.19 1.54 11.73
N GLY A 69 1.98 2.01 11.46
CA GLY A 69 1.32 3.03 12.28
C GLY A 69 1.18 2.58 13.73
N PHE A 70 0.71 1.35 13.96
CA PHE A 70 0.59 0.77 15.29
C PHE A 70 1.94 0.70 16.03
N LEU A 71 2.99 0.23 15.35
CA LEU A 71 4.33 0.09 15.95
C LEU A 71 4.98 1.44 16.26
N LEU A 72 4.67 2.48 15.48
CA LEU A 72 5.25 3.82 15.63
C LEU A 72 4.39 4.75 16.49
N GLY A 73 3.14 4.40 16.79
CA GLY A 73 2.19 5.27 17.46
C GLY A 73 2.64 5.86 18.78
N ASP A 74 3.21 5.03 19.66
CA ASP A 74 3.71 5.50 20.96
C ASP A 74 4.89 6.47 20.80
N ARG A 75 5.75 6.24 19.79
CA ARG A 75 6.87 7.13 19.49
C ARG A 75 6.39 8.45 18.90
N LEU A 76 5.40 8.41 18.01
CA LEU A 76 4.80 9.61 17.44
C LEU A 76 4.11 10.45 18.52
N ALA A 77 3.40 9.81 19.46
CA ALA A 77 2.78 10.50 20.57
C ALA A 77 3.81 11.13 21.52
N SER A 78 5.00 10.54 21.68
CA SER A 78 6.06 11.13 22.51
C SER A 78 6.77 12.35 21.91
N LEU A 79 6.53 12.65 20.62
CA LEU A 79 7.11 13.81 19.93
C LEU A 79 6.29 15.10 20.11
N PHE A 80 5.08 15.00 20.65
CA PHE A 80 4.14 16.11 20.87
C PHE A 80 3.78 16.20 22.35
#